data_AF-A0A6B3FTR8-F1
#
_entry.id   AF-A0A6B3FTR8-F1
#
_cell.length_a   1.000
_cell.length_b   1.000
_cell.length_c   1.000
_cell.angle_alpha   90.00
_cell.angle_beta   90.00
_cell.angle_gamma   90.00
#
_symmetry.space_group_name_H-M   'P 1'
#
loop_
_entity.id
_entity.type
_entity.pdbx_description
1 polymer ?
#
loop_
_entity_poly.entity_id
_entity_poly.type
_entity_poly.pdbx_seq_one_letter_code
_entity_poly.pdbx_strand_id
1 'polypeptide(L)' 'RPRPERNRLTHPAGDRQLRLGRDGLWYGYVSDPGRDDWWPTGCPGVDPVAVFAALPGGGA' A
#
# COMPACT_ATOMS: atom_id res chain seq x y z
N ARG A 1 7.56 7.45 -10.98
CA ARG A 1 7.35 7.65 -9.52
C ARG A 1 5.86 7.56 -9.26
N PRO A 2 5.37 6.73 -8.32
CA PRO A 2 3.96 6.74 -7.96
C PRO A 2 3.55 8.16 -7.56
N ARG A 3 2.42 8.64 -8.09
CA ARG A 3 1.84 9.96 -7.75
C ARG A 3 0.67 9.72 -6.81
N PRO A 4 0.57 10.44 -5.67
CA PRO A 4 -0.56 10.30 -4.76
C PRO A 4 -1.81 10.90 -5.41
N GLU A 5 -2.81 10.05 -5.63
CA GLU A 5 -4.16 10.48 -6.01
C GLU A 5 -5.11 10.04 -4.91
N ARG A 6 -5.93 10.95 -4.39
CA ARG A 6 -6.99 10.64 -3.40
C ARG A 6 -6.47 9.84 -2.18
N ASN A 7 -5.37 10.29 -1.56
CA ASN A 7 -4.74 9.63 -0.41
C ASN A 7 -4.27 8.20 -0.68
N ARG A 8 -3.97 7.85 -1.94
CA ARG A 8 -3.57 6.50 -2.34
C ARG A 8 -2.28 6.52 -3.16
N LEU A 9 -1.40 5.58 -2.85
CA LEU A 9 -0.14 5.33 -3.58
C LEU A 9 -0.12 3.88 -4.01
N THR A 10 -0.30 3.61 -5.30
CA THR A 10 -0.24 2.25 -5.86
C THR A 10 1.15 1.98 -6.42
N HIS A 11 1.76 0.85 -6.06
CA HIS A 11 3.02 0.40 -6.62
C HIS A 11 2.83 0.05 -8.11
N PRO A 12 3.79 0.35 -9.00
CA PRO A 12 3.62 0.10 -10.44
C PRO A 12 3.37 -1.36 -10.83
N ALA A 13 3.79 -2.33 -10.01
CA ALA A 13 3.51 -3.74 -10.26
C ALA A 13 2.04 -4.13 -9.93
N GLY A 14 1.26 -3.23 -9.33
CA GLY A 14 -0.17 -3.46 -9.06
C GLY A 14 -0.46 -4.41 -7.90
N ASP A 15 0.56 -4.85 -7.17
CA ASP A 15 0.51 -5.84 -6.08
C ASP A 15 0.39 -5.20 -4.69
N ARG A 16 0.79 -3.93 -4.55
CA ARG A 16 0.89 -3.21 -3.27
C ARG A 16 0.39 -1.79 -3.36
N GLN A 17 -0.18 -1.31 -2.25
CA GLN A 17 -0.74 0.03 -2.17
C GLN A 17 -0.69 0.58 -0.75
N LEU A 18 -0.47 1.88 -0.62
CA LEU A 18 -0.68 2.62 0.63
C LEU A 18 -1.91 3.50 0.55
N ARG A 19 -2.62 3.65 1.66
CA ARG A 19 -3.73 4.59 1.83
C ARG A 19 -3.53 5.45 3.07
N LEU A 20 -3.59 6.77 2.94
CA LEU A 20 -3.51 7.70 4.06
C LEU A 20 -4.91 7.84 4.72
N GLY A 21 -4.99 7.39 5.97
CA GLY A 21 -6.19 7.51 6.80
C GLY A 21 -6.42 8.94 7.31
N ARG A 22 -7.62 9.18 7.85
CA ARG A 22 -7.97 10.47 8.48
C ARG A 22 -7.24 10.73 9.80
N ASP A 23 -6.74 9.67 10.41
CA ASP A 23 -5.91 9.65 11.61
C ASP A 23 -4.44 10.01 11.33
N GLY A 24 -4.07 10.23 10.06
CA GLY A 24 -2.70 10.54 9.66
C GLY A 24 -1.79 9.30 9.57
N LEU A 25 -2.35 8.09 9.68
CA LEU A 25 -1.60 6.85 9.50
C LEU A 25 -1.68 6.36 8.06
N TRP A 26 -0.58 5.75 7.61
CA TRP A 26 -0.54 5.00 6.37
C TRP A 26 -0.92 3.56 6.61
N TYR A 27 -1.90 3.09 5.84
CA TYR A 27 -2.39 1.72 5.85
C TYR A 27 -1.87 0.98 4.63
N GLY A 28 -1.26 -0.17 4.85
CA GLY A 28 -0.77 -1.05 3.79
C GLY A 28 -1.86 -1.97 3.26
N TYR A 29 -1.85 -2.18 1.95
CA TYR A 29 -2.75 -3.10 1.25
C TYR A 29 -1.97 -3.91 0.22
N VAL A 30 -2.38 -5.16 0.04
CA VAL A 30 -1.89 -6.04 -1.02
C VAL A 30 -3.03 -6.48 -1.91
N SER A 31 -2.70 -6.81 -3.15
CA SER A 31 -3.58 -7.39 -4.15
C SER A 31 -2.88 -8.58 -4.80
N ASP A 32 -3.65 -9.52 -5.32
CA ASP A 32 -3.13 -10.48 -6.28
C ASP A 32 -2.76 -9.74 -7.59
N PRO A 33 -1.67 -10.11 -8.27
CA PRO A 33 -1.29 -9.47 -9.52
C PRO A 33 -2.42 -9.46 -10.56
N GLY A 34 -2.77 -8.27 -11.05
CA GLY A 34 -3.84 -8.08 -12.04
C GLY A 34 -5.27 -8.13 -11.47
N ARG A 35 -5.43 -8.14 -10.14
CA ARG A 35 -6.73 -7.98 -9.47
C ARG A 35 -6.91 -6.57 -8.92
N ASP A 36 -8.17 -6.16 -8.84
CA ASP A 36 -8.59 -4.90 -8.22
C ASP A 36 -8.99 -5.06 -6.74
N ASP A 37 -8.94 -6.29 -6.21
CA ASP A 37 -9.25 -6.60 -4.81
C ASP A 37 -8.05 -6.28 -3.91
N TRP A 38 -8.28 -5.51 -2.85
CA TRP A 38 -7.23 -5.05 -1.94
C TRP A 38 -7.53 -5.46 -0.51
N TRP A 39 -6.60 -6.20 0.12
CA TRP A 39 -6.71 -6.60 1.52
C TRP A 39 -5.78 -5.77 2.40
N PRO A 40 -6.25 -5.27 3.57
CA PRO A 40 -5.38 -4.60 4.52
C PRO A 40 -4.30 -5.57 5.02
N THR A 41 -3.05 -5.13 5.08
CA THR A 41 -1.91 -5.98 5.43
C THR A 41 -0.83 -5.17 6.14
N GLY A 42 -0.18 -5.79 7.12
CA GLY A 42 0.85 -5.15 7.94
C GLY A 42 0.30 -4.20 9.00
N CYS A 43 1.21 -3.51 9.68
CA CYS A 43 0.88 -2.55 10.73
C CYS A 43 0.82 -1.12 10.15
N PRO A 44 -0.25 -0.35 10.44
CA PRO A 44 -0.29 1.07 10.06
C PRO A 44 0.79 1.89 10.75
N GLY A 45 1.26 2.95 10.10
CA GLY A 45 2.34 3.78 10.64
C GLY A 45 2.40 5.17 10.03
N VAL A 46 3.06 6.09 10.73
CA VAL A 46 3.23 7.48 10.26
C VAL A 46 4.24 7.60 9.12
N ASP A 47 5.22 6.69 9.05
CA ASP A 47 6.21 6.65 7.98
C ASP A 47 5.73 5.73 6.84
N PRO A 48 5.35 6.30 5.67
CA PRO A 48 4.89 5.51 4.54
C PRO A 48 5.95 4.55 4.00
N VAL A 49 7.24 4.88 4.14
CA VAL A 49 8.34 4.05 3.64
C VAL A 49 8.47 2.78 4.49
N ALA A 50 8.42 2.93 5.82
CA ALA A 50 8.43 1.80 6.74
C ALA A 50 7.21 0.88 6.55
N VAL A 51 6.00 1.45 6.42
CA VAL A 51 4.77 0.67 6.17
C VAL A 51 4.88 -0.09 4.85
N PHE A 52 5.38 0.54 3.79
CA PHE A 52 5.55 -0.11 2.49
C PHE A 52 6.60 -1.22 2.51
N ALA A 53 7.73 -1.02 3.19
CA ALA A 53 8.80 -2.00 3.30
C ALA A 53 8.38 -3.27 4.06
N ALA A 54 7.41 -3.15 4.97
CA ALA A 54 6.85 -4.28 5.72
C ALA A 54 5.79 -5.08 4.96
N LEU A 55 5.31 -4.60 3.80
CA LEU A 55 4.36 -5.35 2.98
C LEU A 55 5.04 -6.49 2.25
N PRO A 56 4.40 -7.68 2.15
CA PRO A 56 4.91 -8.75 1.32
C PRO A 56 4.93 -8.26 -0.14
N GLY A 57 6.07 -8.43 -0.82
CA GLY A 57 6.16 -8.18 -2.25
C GLY A 57 5.40 -9.26 -3.01
N GLY A 58 4.61 -8.87 -4.01
CA GLY A 58 4.09 -9.79 -5.00
C GLY A 58 5.24 -10.33 -5.85
N GLY A 59 5.82 -11.43 -5.38
CA GLY A 59 6.89 -12.15 -6.04
C GLY A 59 7.16 -13.42 -5.24
N ALA A 60 6.87 -14.56 -5.85
CA ALA A 60 7.61 -15.78 -5.57
C ALA A 60 9.12 -15.53 -5.76
#